data_AF-A0A7R9WB39-F1
#
_entry.id   AF-A0A7R9WB39-F1
#
_cell.length_a   1.000
_cell.length_b   1.000
_cell.length_c   1.000
_cell.angle_alpha   90.00
_cell.angle_beta   90.00
_cell.angle_gamma   90.00
#
_symmetry.space_group_name_H-M   'P 1'
#
loop_
_entity.id
_entity.type
_entity.pdbx_description
1 polymer ?
#
loop_
_entity_poly.entity_id
_entity_poly.type
_entity_poly.pdbx_seq_one_letter_code
_entity_poly.pdbx_strand_id
1 'polypeptide(L)'
;VKSMALRTLHMDAMEPKAVMDLLRLSDRDVITCLSQLGYYHHAVSMTENMARRRKGRRPMGRDVLSDAVSYVGCKFLSPAAVSLSRPDPRGNAGMLPPLRPTFTQLRQATESAFSASMGGHIIPPTSNSFGCETWRSSGLSESSSRGAIAMELLRRYTMCYAKADNSLALEVAGVLLDLDGGRAELPPWMTDLLMGQNSGLTTARGNQPSGLFANVPSIGSGGSCVGDPSGLVRLYMRRGMYVKACETVVSALSAETEGSAVAPSRLPERGNIDFVPYNVIDMLWDVIQAAVSSPRFGNDERKNLTAARSKMEQAMERHFQLMKVSEMGLKSARALKNT
;
A
#
# COMPACT_ATOMS: atom_id res chain seq x y z
N VAL A 1 -30.94 6.02 -8.97
CA VAL A 1 -30.94 7.44 -8.54
C VAL A 1 -29.51 7.99 -8.38
N LYS A 2 -28.69 7.56 -7.41
CA LYS A 2 -27.30 8.09 -7.24
C LYS A 2 -26.37 7.95 -8.47
N SER A 3 -26.39 6.83 -9.21
CA SER A 3 -25.56 6.74 -10.44
C SER A 3 -26.08 7.61 -11.59
N MET A 4 -27.37 8.00 -11.60
CA MET A 4 -27.87 9.02 -12.54
C MET A 4 -27.43 10.42 -12.11
N ALA A 5 -27.41 10.71 -10.80
CA ALA A 5 -26.90 11.99 -10.27
C ALA A 5 -25.38 12.17 -10.49
N LEU A 6 -24.58 11.09 -10.47
CA LEU A 6 -23.17 11.14 -10.83
C LEU A 6 -22.95 11.29 -12.35
N ARG A 7 -23.87 10.74 -13.15
CA ARG A 7 -23.92 10.98 -14.60
C ARG A 7 -24.29 12.44 -14.92
N THR A 8 -25.12 13.10 -14.11
CA THR A 8 -25.44 14.54 -14.26
C THR A 8 -24.30 15.47 -13.83
N LEU A 9 -23.45 15.10 -12.87
CA LEU A 9 -22.25 15.89 -12.53
C LEU A 9 -21.18 15.88 -13.63
N HIS A 10 -21.22 14.88 -14.52
CA HIS A 10 -20.45 14.86 -15.77
C HIS A 10 -21.05 15.77 -16.86
N MET A 11 -22.33 16.18 -16.72
CA MET A 11 -23.04 16.98 -17.73
C MET A 11 -22.65 18.47 -17.68
N ASP A 12 -22.16 19.00 -16.56
CA ASP A 12 -21.75 20.42 -16.46
C ASP A 12 -20.53 20.78 -17.32
N ALA A 13 -19.85 19.79 -17.90
CA ALA A 13 -18.64 19.98 -18.71
C ALA A 13 -18.81 19.60 -20.20
N MET A 14 -20.00 19.19 -20.64
CA MET A 14 -20.19 18.52 -21.93
C MET A 14 -21.37 19.08 -22.74
N GLU A 15 -21.25 19.09 -24.08
CA GLU A 15 -22.32 19.51 -24.99
C GLU A 15 -23.59 18.64 -24.90
N PRO A 16 -24.80 19.18 -25.18
CA PRO A 16 -26.09 18.49 -25.01
C PRO A 16 -26.24 17.15 -25.75
N LYS A 17 -25.50 16.93 -26.84
CA LYS A 17 -25.52 15.66 -27.59
C LYS A 17 -24.82 14.51 -26.86
N ALA A 18 -23.82 14.81 -26.03
CA ALA A 18 -23.06 13.80 -25.28
C ALA A 18 -23.87 13.13 -24.16
N VAL A 19 -25.00 13.72 -23.77
CA VAL A 19 -25.85 13.27 -22.65
C VAL A 19 -26.51 11.92 -22.96
N MET A 20 -26.98 11.73 -24.19
CA MET A 20 -27.63 10.47 -24.61
C MET A 20 -26.62 9.34 -24.77
N ASP A 21 -25.41 9.65 -25.23
CA ASP A 21 -24.31 8.68 -25.32
C ASP A 21 -23.84 8.26 -23.93
N LEU A 22 -23.83 9.18 -22.96
CA LEU A 22 -23.46 8.90 -21.58
C LEU A 22 -24.45 7.97 -20.84
N LEU A 23 -25.73 8.00 -21.21
CA LEU A 23 -26.72 7.07 -20.66
C LEU A 23 -26.51 5.63 -21.16
N ARG A 24 -25.91 5.48 -22.35
CA ARG A 24 -25.56 4.19 -22.97
C ARG A 24 -24.21 3.63 -22.52
N LEU A 25 -23.37 4.45 -21.88
CA LEU A 25 -22.05 4.02 -21.40
C LEU A 25 -22.18 2.92 -20.34
N SER A 26 -21.25 1.96 -20.43
CA SER A 26 -21.10 0.95 -19.39
C SER A 26 -20.65 1.61 -18.09
N ASP A 27 -20.94 0.98 -16.95
CA ASP A 27 -20.51 1.53 -15.66
C ASP A 27 -18.98 1.71 -15.57
N ARG A 28 -18.21 0.86 -16.28
CA ARG A 28 -16.74 0.94 -16.37
C ARG A 28 -16.27 2.17 -17.15
N ASP A 29 -16.99 2.54 -18.22
CA ASP A 29 -16.65 3.70 -19.04
C ASP A 29 -16.92 4.99 -18.25
N VAL A 30 -18.02 5.05 -17.52
CA VAL A 30 -18.32 6.19 -16.63
C VAL A 30 -17.27 6.34 -15.54
N ILE A 31 -16.84 5.24 -14.90
CA ILE A 31 -15.74 5.25 -13.92
C ILE A 31 -14.44 5.77 -14.56
N THR A 32 -14.14 5.33 -15.78
CA THR A 32 -12.96 5.77 -16.54
C THR A 32 -13.01 7.27 -16.83
N CYS A 33 -14.12 7.76 -17.36
CA CYS A 33 -14.31 9.18 -17.65
C CYS A 33 -14.23 10.05 -16.39
N LEU A 34 -14.89 9.65 -15.30
CA LEU A 34 -14.82 10.37 -14.01
C LEU A 34 -13.39 10.44 -13.48
N SER A 35 -12.64 9.33 -13.59
CA SER A 35 -11.25 9.26 -13.12
C SER A 35 -10.31 10.10 -13.98
N GLN A 36 -10.47 10.09 -15.30
CA GLN A 36 -9.71 10.95 -16.22
C GLN A 36 -9.91 12.44 -15.95
N LEU A 37 -11.12 12.81 -15.54
CA LEU A 37 -11.47 14.20 -15.18
C LEU A 37 -11.11 14.57 -13.74
N GLY A 38 -10.54 13.65 -12.96
CA GLY A 38 -10.13 13.89 -11.57
C GLY A 38 -11.24 13.77 -10.53
N TYR A 39 -12.44 13.31 -10.88
CA TYR A 39 -13.56 13.07 -9.97
C TYR A 39 -13.44 11.69 -9.28
N TYR A 40 -12.30 11.43 -8.63
CA TYR A 40 -12.00 10.12 -8.05
C TYR A 40 -13.03 9.66 -7.01
N HIS A 41 -13.51 10.58 -6.16
CA HIS A 41 -14.54 10.24 -5.17
C HIS A 41 -15.86 9.79 -5.82
N HIS A 42 -16.22 10.37 -6.96
CA HIS A 42 -17.42 10.00 -7.68
C HIS A 42 -17.24 8.65 -8.38
N ALA A 43 -16.06 8.41 -8.94
CA ALA A 43 -15.68 7.11 -9.48
C ALA A 43 -15.79 6.02 -8.40
N VAL A 44 -15.20 6.22 -7.22
CA VAL A 44 -15.28 5.28 -6.09
C VAL A 44 -16.71 5.14 -5.55
N SER A 45 -17.46 6.22 -5.42
CA SER A 45 -18.88 6.13 -5.02
C SER A 45 -19.71 5.31 -6.03
N MET A 46 -19.37 5.39 -7.31
CA MET A 46 -20.00 4.57 -8.33
C MET A 46 -19.63 3.09 -8.20
N THR A 47 -18.36 2.77 -7.92
CA THR A 47 -17.92 1.38 -7.67
C THR A 47 -18.60 0.77 -6.45
N GLU A 48 -18.77 1.53 -5.36
CA GLU A 48 -19.53 1.10 -4.18
C GLU A 48 -20.99 0.79 -4.52
N ASN A 49 -21.64 1.67 -5.31
CA ASN A 49 -23.01 1.44 -5.74
C ASN A 49 -23.13 0.19 -6.64
N MET A 50 -22.15 -0.06 -7.51
CA MET A 50 -22.10 -1.27 -8.33
C MET A 50 -21.95 -2.52 -7.46
N ALA A 51 -21.04 -2.49 -6.48
CA ALA A 51 -20.85 -3.60 -5.55
C ALA A 51 -22.12 -3.92 -4.75
N ARG A 52 -22.83 -2.87 -4.27
CA ARG A 52 -24.13 -3.01 -3.59
C ARG A 52 -25.19 -3.64 -4.50
N ARG A 53 -25.31 -3.18 -5.76
CA ARG A 53 -26.25 -3.76 -6.75
C ARG A 53 -25.97 -5.24 -7.02
N ARG A 54 -24.70 -5.62 -7.02
CA ARG A 54 -24.25 -7.00 -7.22
C ARG A 54 -24.32 -7.86 -5.96
N LYS A 55 -24.81 -7.34 -4.83
CA LYS A 55 -24.94 -8.03 -3.53
C LYS A 55 -23.66 -8.79 -3.11
N GLY A 56 -22.49 -8.20 -3.35
CA GLY A 56 -21.21 -8.81 -2.98
C GLY A 56 -20.80 -10.05 -3.80
N ARG A 57 -21.41 -10.29 -4.98
CA ARG A 57 -20.95 -11.33 -5.90
C ARG A 57 -19.48 -11.11 -6.26
N ARG A 58 -18.69 -12.18 -6.17
CA ARG A 58 -17.25 -12.21 -6.52
C ARG A 58 -17.04 -12.90 -7.88
N PRO A 59 -17.22 -12.21 -9.02
CA PRO A 59 -16.90 -12.79 -10.30
C PRO A 59 -15.42 -13.19 -10.33
N MET A 60 -15.13 -14.44 -10.71
CA MET A 60 -13.76 -15.00 -10.70
C MET A 60 -13.07 -14.95 -9.33
N GLY A 61 -13.84 -14.93 -8.23
CA GLY A 61 -13.31 -14.92 -6.87
C GLY A 61 -12.84 -13.56 -6.35
N ARG A 62 -12.87 -12.50 -7.17
CA ARG A 62 -12.44 -11.14 -6.78
C ARG A 62 -13.62 -10.24 -6.38
N ASP A 63 -13.38 -9.39 -5.39
CA ASP A 63 -14.35 -8.38 -4.96
C ASP A 63 -14.42 -7.26 -6.00
N VAL A 64 -15.60 -7.08 -6.62
CA VAL A 64 -15.86 -6.05 -7.65
C VAL A 64 -15.48 -4.66 -7.17
N LEU A 65 -15.67 -4.38 -5.87
CA LEU A 65 -15.29 -3.08 -5.30
C LEU A 65 -13.77 -2.91 -5.29
N SER A 66 -13.04 -3.93 -4.81
CA SER A 66 -11.59 -3.91 -4.73
C SER A 66 -10.94 -3.79 -6.11
N ASP A 67 -11.41 -4.57 -7.09
CA ASP A 67 -10.91 -4.51 -8.47
C ASP A 67 -11.12 -3.13 -9.09
N ALA A 68 -12.28 -2.52 -8.86
CA ALA A 68 -12.59 -1.22 -9.45
C ALA A 68 -11.88 -0.07 -8.74
N VAL A 69 -11.70 -0.12 -7.41
CA VAL A 69 -10.87 0.83 -6.68
C VAL A 69 -9.41 0.69 -7.07
N SER A 70 -8.91 -0.54 -7.26
CA SER A 70 -7.57 -0.79 -7.79
C SER A 70 -7.40 -0.17 -9.17
N TYR A 71 -8.36 -0.39 -10.07
CA TYR A 71 -8.34 0.23 -11.39
C TYR A 71 -8.25 1.77 -11.32
N VAL A 72 -9.02 2.42 -10.44
CA VAL A 72 -8.97 3.87 -10.26
C VAL A 72 -7.62 4.32 -9.67
N GLY A 73 -7.18 3.63 -8.61
CA GLY A 73 -5.92 3.89 -7.91
C GLY A 73 -4.71 3.75 -8.83
N CYS A 74 -4.53 2.56 -9.40
CA CYS A 74 -3.40 2.19 -10.24
C CYS A 74 -3.38 2.92 -11.59
N LYS A 75 -4.51 3.08 -12.28
CA LYS A 75 -4.50 3.62 -13.65
C LYS A 75 -4.52 5.15 -13.71
N PHE A 76 -5.12 5.83 -12.74
CA PHE A 76 -5.31 7.28 -12.81
C PHE A 76 -4.69 8.02 -11.63
N LEU A 77 -4.95 7.56 -10.40
CA LEU A 77 -4.54 8.30 -9.21
C LEU A 77 -3.04 8.21 -8.94
N SER A 78 -2.42 7.02 -9.02
CA SER A 78 -0.97 6.85 -8.83
C SER A 78 -0.15 7.62 -9.87
N PRO A 79 -0.45 7.54 -11.19
CA PRO A 79 0.22 8.37 -12.19
C PRO A 79 0.06 9.86 -11.93
N ALA A 80 -1.16 10.31 -11.59
CA ALA A 80 -1.42 11.71 -11.29
C ALA A 80 -0.63 12.20 -10.06
N ALA A 81 -0.57 11.39 -8.99
CA ALA A 81 0.19 11.73 -7.80
C ALA A 81 1.69 11.87 -8.09
N VAL A 82 2.26 10.94 -8.85
CA VAL A 82 3.69 10.98 -9.23
C VAL A 82 3.99 12.17 -10.16
N SER A 83 3.20 12.35 -11.22
CA SER A 83 3.46 13.40 -12.22
C SER A 83 3.33 14.82 -11.65
N LEU A 84 2.41 15.02 -10.70
CA LEU A 84 2.21 16.32 -10.05
C LEU A 84 3.29 16.61 -8.99
N SER A 85 3.79 15.58 -8.30
CA SER A 85 4.88 15.72 -7.31
C SER A 85 6.24 15.98 -7.96
N ARG A 86 6.46 15.57 -9.21
CA ARG A 86 7.68 15.84 -9.98
C ARG A 86 7.32 16.17 -11.44
N PRO A 87 7.06 17.45 -11.78
CA PRO A 87 7.00 17.84 -13.17
C PRO A 87 8.37 17.57 -13.81
N ASP A 88 8.40 16.74 -14.86
CA ASP A 88 9.63 16.40 -15.58
C ASP A 88 10.32 17.70 -16.05
N PRO A 89 11.57 17.99 -15.61
CA PRO A 89 12.28 19.18 -16.04
C PRO A 89 12.60 19.20 -17.56
N ARG A 90 12.44 18.07 -18.25
CA ARG A 90 12.67 17.92 -19.71
C ARG A 90 11.38 17.83 -20.53
N GLY A 91 10.21 17.89 -19.89
CA GLY A 91 8.92 17.79 -20.56
C GLY A 91 8.53 19.09 -21.25
N ASN A 92 8.46 19.06 -22.59
CA ASN A 92 7.86 20.07 -23.45
C ASN A 92 6.61 20.73 -22.81
N ALA A 93 6.78 21.90 -22.20
CA ALA A 93 5.70 22.73 -21.67
C ALA A 93 4.93 23.47 -22.80
N GLY A 94 4.89 22.88 -24.00
CA GLY A 94 4.12 23.36 -25.14
C GLY A 94 2.96 22.41 -25.39
N MET A 95 1.74 22.85 -25.12
CA MET A 95 0.46 22.19 -25.45
C MET A 95 0.05 20.93 -24.65
N LEU A 96 -0.24 21.05 -23.35
CA LEU A 96 -1.10 20.08 -22.66
C LEU A 96 -2.36 20.77 -22.08
N PRO A 97 -3.56 20.19 -22.29
CA PRO A 97 -4.85 20.73 -21.81
C PRO A 97 -4.91 20.81 -20.27
N PRO A 98 -5.87 21.54 -19.67
CA PRO A 98 -5.84 21.90 -18.24
C PRO A 98 -5.56 20.68 -17.36
N LEU A 99 -4.46 20.71 -16.59
CA LEU A 99 -4.05 19.63 -15.70
C LEU A 99 -5.18 19.31 -14.72
N ARG A 100 -6.04 18.34 -15.04
CA ARG A 100 -6.88 17.62 -14.08
C ARG A 100 -6.00 16.57 -13.40
N PRO A 101 -6.21 16.27 -12.11
CA PRO A 101 -7.30 16.71 -11.21
C PRO A 101 -7.03 18.09 -10.56
N THR A 102 -8.01 19.01 -10.52
CA THR A 102 -7.83 20.32 -9.85
C THR A 102 -7.61 20.17 -8.35
N PHE A 103 -7.00 21.18 -7.71
CA PHE A 103 -6.79 21.20 -6.26
C PHE A 103 -8.10 20.99 -5.47
N THR A 104 -9.18 21.67 -5.90
CA THR A 104 -10.51 21.54 -5.28
C THR A 104 -11.08 20.14 -5.40
N GLN A 105 -10.94 19.48 -6.56
CA GLN A 105 -11.38 18.10 -6.76
C GLN A 105 -10.62 17.12 -5.86
N LEU A 106 -9.30 17.27 -5.77
CA LEU A 106 -8.46 16.44 -4.90
C LEU A 106 -8.80 16.63 -3.43
N ARG A 107 -9.00 17.88 -3.00
CA ARG A 107 -9.35 18.21 -1.62
C ARG A 107 -10.72 17.65 -1.24
N GLN A 108 -11.75 17.87 -2.05
CA GLN A 108 -13.09 17.29 -1.83
C GLN A 108 -13.03 15.76 -1.76
N ALA A 109 -12.29 15.13 -2.66
CA ALA A 109 -12.17 13.67 -2.66
C ALA A 109 -11.48 13.15 -1.40
N THR A 110 -10.48 13.88 -0.90
CA THR A 110 -9.72 13.55 0.31
C THR A 110 -10.56 13.70 1.57
N GLU A 111 -11.32 14.79 1.69
CA GLU A 111 -12.28 15.04 2.78
C GLU A 111 -13.42 13.99 2.78
N SER A 112 -13.90 13.61 1.60
CA SER A 112 -14.95 12.59 1.46
C SER A 112 -14.45 11.19 1.80
N ALA A 113 -13.22 10.84 1.43
CA ALA A 113 -12.58 9.57 1.80
C ALA A 113 -12.45 9.42 3.32
N PHE A 114 -12.17 10.53 4.03
CA PHE A 114 -12.11 10.57 5.48
C PHE A 114 -13.46 10.21 6.13
N SER A 115 -14.52 10.83 5.62
CA SER A 115 -15.88 10.66 6.15
C SER A 115 -16.44 9.25 5.93
N ALA A 116 -15.94 8.53 4.91
CA ALA A 116 -16.30 7.14 4.66
C ALA A 116 -15.53 6.12 5.52
N SER A 117 -14.31 6.48 5.96
CA SER A 117 -13.42 5.64 6.78
C SER A 117 -13.81 5.64 8.27
N MET A 118 -14.28 6.77 8.79
CA MET A 118 -14.69 6.94 10.18
C MET A 118 -16.22 7.02 10.25
N GLY A 119 -16.87 5.99 10.82
CA GLY A 119 -18.28 6.07 11.18
C GLY A 119 -18.54 7.21 12.18
N GLY A 120 -18.85 8.41 11.67
CA GLY A 120 -19.53 9.48 12.41
C GLY A 120 -18.78 10.23 13.50
N HIS A 121 -17.46 10.06 13.70
CA HIS A 121 -16.72 10.91 14.64
C HIS A 121 -15.84 11.94 13.93
N ILE A 122 -16.31 13.18 13.96
CA ILE A 122 -15.64 14.38 13.46
C ILE A 122 -14.50 14.71 14.42
N ILE A 123 -13.26 14.42 14.02
CA ILE A 123 -12.12 15.25 14.41
C ILE A 123 -11.63 15.86 13.10
N PRO A 124 -11.80 17.19 12.90
CA PRO A 124 -11.21 17.83 11.74
C PRO A 124 -9.70 17.69 11.85
N PRO A 125 -8.96 17.49 10.74
CA PRO A 125 -7.51 17.54 10.78
C PRO A 125 -7.12 18.95 11.23
N THR A 126 -6.76 19.10 12.51
CA THR A 126 -6.05 20.27 12.99
C THR A 126 -4.73 20.32 12.23
N SER A 127 -4.58 21.40 11.47
CA SER A 127 -3.37 21.93 10.87
C SER A 127 -2.06 21.26 11.33
N ASN A 128 -1.30 20.75 10.34
CA ASN A 128 0.10 20.27 10.41
C ASN A 128 0.37 18.80 10.80
N SER A 129 -0.59 17.87 10.62
CA SER A 129 -0.31 16.42 10.70
C SER A 129 -0.45 15.72 9.33
N PHE A 130 0.08 16.34 8.28
CA PHE A 130 0.20 15.67 6.98
C PHE A 130 1.48 14.83 6.99
N GLY A 131 1.41 13.59 7.46
CA GLY A 131 2.52 12.62 7.40
C GLY A 131 3.01 12.24 5.98
N CYS A 132 2.56 12.97 4.95
CA CYS A 132 3.03 12.86 3.56
C CYS A 132 3.96 14.02 3.15
N GLU A 133 4.24 14.99 4.04
CA GLU A 133 5.16 16.11 3.77
C GLU A 133 6.56 15.65 3.36
N THR A 134 6.96 14.44 3.73
CA THR A 134 8.29 13.87 3.45
C THR A 134 8.41 13.16 2.10
N TRP A 135 7.32 12.88 1.38
CA TRP A 135 7.44 12.20 0.09
C TRP A 135 7.62 13.20 -1.05
N ARG A 136 8.90 13.51 -1.34
CA ARG A 136 9.39 14.14 -2.58
C ARG A 136 8.93 15.58 -2.86
N SER A 137 8.30 16.25 -1.90
CA SER A 137 7.91 17.67 -2.00
C SER A 137 9.14 18.58 -1.90
N SER A 138 9.86 18.77 -3.00
CA SER A 138 11.07 19.61 -3.03
C SER A 138 10.81 21.06 -3.44
N GLY A 139 9.54 21.50 -3.57
CA GLY A 139 9.24 22.87 -3.98
C GLY A 139 7.88 23.38 -3.50
N LEU A 140 7.80 24.70 -3.30
CA LEU A 140 6.59 25.46 -2.96
C LEU A 140 5.60 25.62 -4.14
N SER A 141 5.71 24.78 -5.18
CA SER A 141 4.88 24.87 -6.37
C SER A 141 3.46 24.35 -6.12
N GLU A 142 2.45 24.99 -6.70
CA GLU A 142 1.06 24.53 -6.70
C GLU A 142 0.91 23.11 -7.27
N SER A 143 1.78 22.70 -8.19
CA SER A 143 1.78 21.32 -8.71
C SER A 143 2.23 20.32 -7.63
N SER A 144 3.24 20.69 -6.84
CA SER A 144 3.75 19.85 -5.75
C SER A 144 2.69 19.69 -4.65
N SER A 145 1.94 20.74 -4.32
CA SER A 145 0.86 20.65 -3.33
C SER A 145 -0.29 19.78 -3.83
N ARG A 146 -0.62 19.85 -5.13
CA ARG A 146 -1.59 18.94 -5.76
C ARG A 146 -1.10 17.49 -5.76
N GLY A 147 0.18 17.25 -6.02
CA GLY A 147 0.80 15.92 -5.94
C GLY A 147 0.71 15.34 -4.52
N ALA A 148 1.00 16.14 -3.50
CA ALA A 148 0.87 15.73 -2.10
C ALA A 148 -0.58 15.36 -1.72
N ILE A 149 -1.58 16.14 -2.14
CA ILE A 149 -2.99 15.82 -1.86
C ILE A 149 -3.42 14.57 -2.65
N ALA A 150 -2.98 14.41 -3.90
CA ALA A 150 -3.26 13.19 -4.67
C ALA A 150 -2.64 11.95 -4.02
N MET A 151 -1.43 12.06 -3.48
CA MET A 151 -0.76 10.98 -2.74
C MET A 151 -1.47 10.66 -1.43
N GLU A 152 -1.95 11.67 -0.70
CA GLU A 152 -2.77 11.48 0.50
C GLU A 152 -4.12 10.81 0.18
N LEU A 153 -4.76 11.18 -0.94
CA LEU A 153 -5.96 10.51 -1.41
C LEU A 153 -5.69 9.04 -1.73
N LEU A 154 -4.58 8.75 -2.41
CA LEU A 154 -4.15 7.39 -2.72
C LEU A 154 -3.91 6.57 -1.45
N ARG A 155 -3.24 7.17 -0.46
CA ARG A 155 -3.05 6.56 0.87
C ARG A 155 -4.39 6.20 1.51
N ARG A 156 -5.33 7.14 1.54
CA ARG A 156 -6.66 6.92 2.15
C ARG A 156 -7.43 5.81 1.45
N TYR A 157 -7.50 5.82 0.12
CA TYR A 157 -8.18 4.75 -0.62
C TYR A 157 -7.50 3.41 -0.42
N THR A 158 -6.18 3.36 -0.43
CA THR A 158 -5.46 2.11 -0.16
C THR A 158 -5.78 1.61 1.26
N MET A 159 -5.71 2.46 2.28
CA MET A 159 -6.02 2.06 3.67
C MET A 159 -7.49 1.67 3.88
N CYS A 160 -8.44 2.29 3.17
CA CYS A 160 -9.87 2.00 3.34
C CYS A 160 -10.31 0.72 2.63
N TYR A 161 -9.72 0.42 1.47
CA TYR A 161 -10.19 -0.66 0.60
C TYR A 161 -9.22 -1.86 0.52
N ALA A 162 -7.98 -1.75 1.01
CA ALA A 162 -7.07 -2.88 1.10
C ALA A 162 -7.53 -3.84 2.18
N LYS A 163 -7.53 -5.13 1.87
CA LYS A 163 -7.96 -6.22 2.75
C LYS A 163 -6.97 -7.37 2.61
N ALA A 164 -6.94 -8.25 3.60
CA ALA A 164 -6.12 -9.46 3.56
C ALA A 164 -6.44 -10.37 2.35
N ASP A 165 -7.66 -10.31 1.83
CA ASP A 165 -8.12 -11.12 0.70
C ASP A 165 -7.98 -10.42 -0.65
N ASN A 166 -7.34 -9.25 -0.72
CA ASN A 166 -7.11 -8.53 -1.98
C ASN A 166 -5.67 -8.06 -2.16
N SER A 167 -5.30 -7.81 -3.42
CA SER A 167 -3.97 -7.38 -3.83
C SER A 167 -3.84 -5.87 -3.98
N LEU A 168 -4.81 -5.07 -3.51
CA LEU A 168 -4.87 -3.63 -3.79
C LEU A 168 -3.59 -2.89 -3.38
N ALA A 169 -3.13 -3.09 -2.14
CA ALA A 169 -1.93 -2.42 -1.62
C ALA A 169 -0.68 -2.77 -2.44
N LEU A 170 -0.52 -4.05 -2.81
CA LEU A 170 0.58 -4.51 -3.65
C LEU A 170 0.49 -4.00 -5.09
N GLU A 171 -0.71 -3.90 -5.65
CA GLU A 171 -0.93 -3.36 -7.00
C GLU A 171 -0.60 -1.86 -7.05
N VAL A 172 -1.01 -1.09 -6.04
CA VAL A 172 -0.66 0.33 -5.93
C VAL A 172 0.85 0.51 -5.72
N ALA A 173 1.46 -0.24 -4.80
CA ALA A 173 2.90 -0.22 -4.58
C ALA A 173 3.66 -0.60 -5.86
N GLY A 174 3.13 -1.58 -6.61
CA GLY A 174 3.67 -1.97 -7.89
C GLY A 174 3.72 -0.81 -8.87
N VAL A 175 2.58 -0.18 -9.10
CA VAL A 175 2.48 0.96 -10.01
C VAL A 175 3.39 2.12 -9.57
N LEU A 176 3.45 2.43 -8.27
CA LEU A 176 4.31 3.51 -7.78
C LEU A 176 5.80 3.27 -8.09
N LEU A 177 6.26 2.02 -8.01
CA LEU A 177 7.63 1.64 -8.35
C LEU A 177 7.91 1.72 -9.87
N ASP A 178 6.89 1.46 -10.70
CA ASP A 178 7.03 1.49 -12.17
C ASP A 178 7.04 2.91 -12.76
N LEU A 179 6.35 3.86 -12.11
CA LEU A 179 6.11 5.20 -12.66
C LEU A 179 7.33 6.14 -12.72
N ASP A 180 8.41 5.87 -11.99
CA ASP A 180 9.61 6.74 -11.93
C ASP A 180 10.83 6.09 -12.62
N GLY A 181 10.58 5.31 -13.69
CA GLY A 181 11.64 4.62 -14.43
C GLY A 181 12.48 3.68 -13.56
N GLY A 182 11.88 3.05 -12.55
CA GLY A 182 12.55 2.18 -11.58
C GLY A 182 13.39 2.90 -10.53
N ARG A 183 13.37 4.24 -10.46
CA ARG A 183 14.05 5.05 -9.43
C ARG A 183 13.13 5.45 -8.27
N ALA A 184 11.87 5.02 -8.31
CA ALA A 184 10.91 5.29 -7.24
C ALA A 184 11.22 4.43 -6.01
N GLU A 185 11.40 5.07 -4.86
CA GLU A 185 11.22 4.39 -3.58
C GLU A 185 9.74 4.47 -3.20
N LEU A 186 9.23 3.40 -2.57
CA LEU A 186 7.87 3.43 -2.04
C LEU A 186 7.74 4.52 -0.97
N PRO A 187 6.60 5.22 -0.92
CA PRO A 187 6.30 6.10 0.20
C PRO A 187 6.39 5.35 1.54
N PRO A 188 6.90 5.98 2.62
CA PRO A 188 7.01 5.34 3.94
C PRO A 188 5.71 4.70 4.40
N TRP A 189 4.58 5.42 4.27
CA TRP A 189 3.27 4.89 4.64
C TRP A 189 2.88 3.60 3.91
N MET A 190 3.35 3.41 2.66
CA MET A 190 3.05 2.22 1.88
C MET A 190 3.94 1.06 2.33
N THR A 191 5.20 1.34 2.60
CA THR A 191 6.12 0.37 3.20
C THR A 191 5.60 -0.08 4.55
N ASP A 192 5.23 0.85 5.44
CA ASP A 192 4.66 0.55 6.76
C ASP A 192 3.39 -0.31 6.64
N LEU A 193 2.48 0.08 5.74
CA LEU A 193 1.24 -0.65 5.49
C LEU A 193 1.49 -2.09 5.05
N LEU A 194 2.42 -2.30 4.11
CA LEU A 194 2.77 -3.63 3.61
C LEU A 194 3.59 -4.43 4.62
N MET A 195 4.35 -3.77 5.48
CA MET A 195 5.07 -4.40 6.60
C MET A 195 4.16 -4.73 7.78
N GLY A 196 2.89 -4.29 7.77
CA GLY A 196 1.97 -4.45 8.89
C GLY A 196 2.35 -3.60 10.12
N GLN A 197 3.19 -2.58 9.93
CA GLN A 197 3.55 -1.63 10.97
C GLN A 197 2.42 -0.62 11.10
N ASN A 198 1.67 -0.70 12.20
CA ASN A 198 0.54 0.20 12.46
C ASN A 198 1.03 1.63 12.68
N SER A 199 1.16 2.42 11.61
CA SER A 199 1.37 3.86 11.69
C SER A 199 0.12 4.55 12.26
N GLY A 200 0.09 4.70 13.59
CA GLY A 200 -0.48 5.85 14.30
C GLY A 200 -2.00 6.01 14.41
N LEU A 201 -2.82 5.08 13.93
CA LEU A 201 -4.29 5.15 14.06
C LEU A 201 -4.85 4.23 15.16
N THR A 202 -4.10 4.03 16.25
CA THR A 202 -4.62 3.41 17.47
C THR A 202 -5.58 4.38 18.15
N THR A 203 -6.88 4.19 17.88
CA THR A 203 -7.96 4.84 18.61
C THR A 203 -7.78 4.63 20.12
N ALA A 204 -7.87 5.73 20.87
CA ALA A 204 -7.75 5.84 22.32
C ALA A 204 -8.88 5.15 23.10
N ARG A 205 -9.12 3.86 22.87
CA ARG A 205 -9.89 2.99 23.76
C ARG A 205 -9.15 1.69 23.98
N GLY A 206 -8.41 1.67 25.09
CA GLY A 206 -8.12 0.47 25.88
C GLY A 206 -7.35 -0.64 25.17
N ASN A 207 -6.05 -0.69 25.46
CA ASN A 207 -5.27 -1.91 25.65
C ASN A 207 -5.73 -3.15 24.88
N GLN A 208 -5.22 -3.32 23.67
CA GLN A 208 -4.22 -4.37 23.42
C GLN A 208 -3.29 -3.86 22.30
N PRO A 209 -1.95 -3.84 22.47
CA PRO A 209 -1.11 -4.04 21.30
C PRO A 209 -1.59 -5.38 20.72
N SER A 210 -2.01 -5.39 19.44
CA SER A 210 -2.41 -6.63 18.76
C SER A 210 -1.48 -7.74 19.23
N GLY A 211 -2.05 -8.71 19.96
CA GLY A 211 -1.25 -9.71 20.66
C GLY A 211 -0.29 -10.36 19.69
N LEU A 212 0.93 -10.58 20.19
CA LEU A 212 2.17 -11.02 19.55
C LEU A 212 2.07 -12.19 18.55
N PHE A 213 0.90 -12.80 18.32
CA PHE A 213 0.75 -14.03 17.51
C PHE A 213 -0.53 -14.12 16.68
N ALA A 214 -1.23 -13.01 16.45
CA ALA A 214 -2.25 -13.01 15.43
C ALA A 214 -2.55 -11.61 14.92
N ASN A 215 -2.22 -11.35 13.65
CA ASN A 215 -3.13 -10.58 12.81
C ASN A 215 -4.40 -11.42 12.61
N VAL A 216 -5.18 -11.66 13.68
CA VAL A 216 -6.57 -12.06 13.52
C VAL A 216 -7.23 -10.85 12.87
N PRO A 217 -7.78 -10.96 11.64
CA PRO A 217 -8.73 -9.95 11.19
C PRO A 217 -9.81 -9.91 12.26
N SER A 218 -9.85 -8.85 13.07
CA SER A 218 -10.81 -8.68 14.16
C SER A 218 -12.19 -9.10 13.64
N ILE A 219 -12.66 -10.27 14.10
CA ILE A 219 -13.97 -10.81 13.77
C ILE A 219 -14.95 -9.92 14.54
N GLY A 220 -15.23 -8.74 14.01
CA GLY A 220 -16.11 -7.76 14.67
C GLY A 220 -15.85 -6.30 14.33
N SER A 221 -14.67 -5.92 13.81
CA SER A 221 -14.42 -4.53 13.38
C SER A 221 -13.88 -4.51 11.95
N GLY A 222 -14.61 -3.83 11.06
CA GLY A 222 -14.36 -3.86 9.63
C GLY A 222 -12.93 -3.48 9.24
N GLY A 223 -12.27 -4.39 8.51
CA GLY A 223 -11.29 -4.03 7.50
C GLY A 223 -9.90 -3.56 7.96
N SER A 224 -9.31 -4.16 8.99
CA SER A 224 -7.87 -3.92 9.24
C SER A 224 -7.02 -4.57 8.14
N CYS A 225 -6.23 -3.76 7.43
CA CYS A 225 -5.27 -4.23 6.42
C CYS A 225 -4.26 -5.16 7.10
N VAL A 226 -4.13 -6.40 6.60
CA VAL A 226 -3.09 -7.33 7.03
C VAL A 226 -1.87 -7.07 6.16
N GLY A 227 -0.74 -6.70 6.77
CA GLY A 227 0.51 -6.50 6.04
C GLY A 227 0.92 -7.75 5.26
N ASP A 228 1.47 -7.57 4.06
CA ASP A 228 2.02 -8.63 3.21
C ASP A 228 3.49 -8.35 2.85
N PRO A 229 4.42 -8.51 3.82
CA PRO A 229 5.83 -8.28 3.57
C PRO A 229 6.42 -9.32 2.60
N SER A 230 5.84 -10.52 2.53
CA SER A 230 6.17 -11.52 1.51
C SER A 230 5.88 -11.03 0.09
N GLY A 231 4.69 -10.46 -0.11
CA GLY A 231 4.28 -9.84 -1.36
C GLY A 231 5.22 -8.69 -1.74
N LEU A 232 5.63 -7.88 -0.77
CA LEU A 232 6.58 -6.79 -0.95
C LEU A 232 7.99 -7.29 -1.36
N VAL A 233 8.52 -8.33 -0.71
CA VAL A 233 9.80 -8.95 -1.08
C VAL A 233 9.75 -9.46 -2.53
N ARG A 234 8.71 -10.21 -2.89
CA ARG A 234 8.52 -10.71 -4.26
C ARG A 234 8.40 -9.58 -5.28
N LEU A 235 7.72 -8.49 -4.89
CA LEU A 235 7.55 -7.30 -5.72
C LEU A 235 8.91 -6.63 -6.01
N TYR A 236 9.76 -6.47 -4.99
CA TYR A 236 11.12 -5.95 -5.16
C TYR A 236 12.01 -6.87 -6.00
N MET A 237 11.95 -8.19 -5.76
CA MET A 237 12.69 -9.18 -6.56
C MET A 237 12.34 -9.11 -8.04
N ARG A 238 11.04 -9.03 -8.38
CA ARG A 238 10.59 -8.90 -9.78
C ARG A 238 11.12 -7.66 -10.49
N ARG A 239 11.42 -6.59 -9.75
CA ARG A 239 11.98 -5.34 -10.27
C ARG A 239 13.51 -5.27 -10.20
N GLY A 240 14.18 -6.33 -9.77
CA GLY A 240 15.64 -6.33 -9.58
C GLY A 240 16.11 -5.49 -8.39
N MET A 241 15.20 -5.07 -7.50
CA MET A 241 15.51 -4.24 -6.33
C MET A 241 15.94 -5.12 -5.13
N TYR A 242 16.96 -5.94 -5.32
CA TYR A 242 17.32 -6.98 -4.33
C TYR A 242 17.80 -6.41 -2.98
N VAL A 243 18.46 -5.25 -2.97
CA VAL A 243 18.87 -4.59 -1.71
C VAL A 243 17.65 -4.23 -0.86
N LYS A 244 16.61 -3.64 -1.46
CA LYS A 244 15.34 -3.33 -0.77
C LYS A 244 14.59 -4.58 -0.33
N ALA A 245 14.65 -5.66 -1.12
CA ALA A 245 14.13 -6.96 -0.72
C ALA A 245 14.84 -7.50 0.54
N CYS A 246 16.17 -7.44 0.61
CA CYS A 246 16.92 -7.81 1.81
C CYS A 246 16.57 -6.91 3.01
N GLU A 247 16.49 -5.60 2.82
CA GLU A 247 16.09 -4.65 3.88
C GLU A 247 14.70 -4.99 4.43
N THR A 248 13.75 -5.35 3.57
CA THR A 248 12.40 -5.77 3.97
C THR A 248 12.44 -7.02 4.84
N VAL A 249 13.24 -8.02 4.47
CA VAL A 249 13.43 -9.25 5.27
C VAL A 249 14.09 -8.92 6.61
N VAL A 250 15.15 -8.11 6.61
CA VAL A 250 15.84 -7.68 7.84
C VAL A 250 14.88 -6.94 8.76
N SER A 251 14.10 -5.98 8.25
CA SER A 251 13.09 -5.25 9.03
C SER A 251 12.00 -6.18 9.56
N ALA A 252 11.51 -7.13 8.77
CA ALA A 252 10.51 -8.11 9.23
C ALA A 252 11.04 -8.98 10.37
N LEU A 253 12.32 -9.37 10.31
CA LEU A 253 12.98 -10.18 11.34
C LEU A 253 13.40 -9.37 12.58
N SER A 254 13.60 -8.06 12.43
CA SER A 254 14.17 -7.20 13.49
C SER A 254 13.13 -6.35 14.22
N ALA A 255 11.96 -6.08 13.61
CA ALA A 255 10.85 -5.33 14.21
C ALA A 255 10.31 -5.97 15.50
N GLU A 256 10.64 -7.23 15.77
CA GLU A 256 10.27 -7.95 17.00
C GLU A 256 11.23 -7.71 18.18
N THR A 257 12.42 -7.14 17.94
CA THR A 257 13.51 -7.10 18.95
C THR A 257 13.61 -5.82 19.78
N GLU A 258 13.12 -4.67 19.30
CA GLU A 258 13.44 -3.37 19.92
C GLU A 258 12.38 -2.83 20.91
N GLY A 259 11.27 -3.54 21.12
CA GLY A 259 10.15 -3.03 21.95
C GLY A 259 9.57 -3.96 23.01
N SER A 260 10.02 -5.22 23.10
CA SER A 260 9.43 -6.20 24.02
C SER A 260 10.52 -7.03 24.69
N ALA A 261 10.74 -6.82 25.99
CA ALA A 261 11.62 -7.63 26.84
C ALA A 261 11.07 -9.06 27.12
N VAL A 262 10.15 -9.53 26.29
CA VAL A 262 9.51 -10.85 26.40
C VAL A 262 10.04 -11.72 25.27
N ALA A 263 10.69 -12.83 25.65
CA ALA A 263 11.20 -13.82 24.72
C ALA A 263 10.11 -14.26 23.72
N PRO A 264 10.42 -14.44 22.42
CA PRO A 264 9.45 -14.70 21.38
C PRO A 264 8.73 -16.03 21.62
N SER A 265 7.56 -16.01 22.24
CA SER A 265 6.79 -17.20 22.62
C SER A 265 6.10 -17.87 21.43
N ARG A 266 6.88 -18.50 20.54
CA ARG A 266 6.63 -19.82 19.90
C ARG A 266 7.69 -20.09 18.84
N LEU A 267 8.11 -21.35 18.78
CA LEU A 267 8.78 -21.93 17.61
C LEU A 267 7.82 -21.89 16.41
N PRO A 268 8.34 -21.76 15.17
CA PRO A 268 7.53 -21.79 13.96
C PRO A 268 6.87 -23.17 13.85
N GLU A 269 5.63 -23.30 14.30
CA GLU A 269 4.90 -24.58 14.30
C GLU A 269 4.67 -25.13 12.88
N ARG A 270 5.05 -24.39 11.82
CA ARG A 270 4.92 -24.77 10.40
C ARG A 270 6.06 -24.30 9.48
N GLY A 271 7.23 -23.91 9.99
CA GLY A 271 8.35 -23.50 9.13
C GLY A 271 8.11 -22.23 8.30
N ASN A 272 7.23 -21.34 8.75
CA ASN A 272 7.08 -19.99 8.22
C ASN A 272 7.44 -19.02 9.35
N ILE A 273 8.31 -18.04 9.09
CA ILE A 273 8.25 -16.79 9.84
C ILE A 273 6.86 -16.22 9.54
N ASP A 274 6.15 -15.71 10.55
CA ASP A 274 4.75 -15.28 10.44
C ASP A 274 4.49 -14.22 9.35
N PHE A 275 5.55 -13.70 8.72
CA PHE A 275 5.54 -12.60 7.76
C PHE A 275 6.25 -12.90 6.43
N VAL A 276 7.40 -13.61 6.42
CA VAL A 276 8.16 -13.97 5.21
C VAL A 276 8.58 -15.45 5.21
N PRO A 277 7.93 -16.32 4.42
CA PRO A 277 8.29 -17.73 4.30
C PRO A 277 9.75 -17.96 3.89
N TYR A 278 10.41 -18.98 4.47
CA TYR A 278 11.82 -19.28 4.16
C TYR A 278 12.07 -19.52 2.68
N ASN A 279 11.13 -20.15 1.96
CA ASN A 279 11.28 -20.35 0.53
C ASN A 279 11.38 -19.02 -0.25
N VAL A 280 10.78 -17.93 0.23
CA VAL A 280 10.93 -16.60 -0.38
C VAL A 280 12.32 -16.03 -0.11
N ILE A 281 12.86 -16.27 1.08
CA ILE A 281 14.22 -15.88 1.46
C ILE A 281 15.26 -16.68 0.66
N ASP A 282 15.07 -17.99 0.51
CA ASP A 282 15.92 -18.86 -0.30
C ASP A 282 15.89 -18.44 -1.77
N MET A 283 14.71 -18.13 -2.33
CA MET A 283 14.62 -17.58 -3.68
C MET A 283 15.36 -16.24 -3.80
N LEU A 284 15.26 -15.36 -2.81
CA LEU A 284 15.99 -14.08 -2.80
C LEU A 284 17.51 -14.32 -2.78
N TRP A 285 17.95 -15.28 -1.98
CA TRP A 285 19.35 -15.69 -1.89
C TRP A 285 19.91 -16.16 -3.23
N ASP A 286 19.21 -17.09 -3.87
CA ASP A 286 19.62 -17.68 -5.15
C ASP A 286 19.69 -16.63 -6.25
N VAL A 287 18.70 -15.73 -6.28
CA VAL A 287 18.66 -14.62 -7.25
C VAL A 287 19.81 -13.64 -7.01
N ILE A 288 20.15 -13.32 -5.75
CA ILE A 288 21.31 -12.47 -5.44
C ILE A 288 22.61 -13.17 -5.82
N GLN A 289 22.75 -14.47 -5.57
CA GLN A 289 23.93 -15.22 -5.94
C GLN A 289 24.13 -15.22 -7.47
N ALA A 290 23.05 -15.47 -8.22
CA ALA A 290 23.08 -15.36 -9.68
C ALA A 290 23.42 -13.94 -10.16
N ALA A 291 22.90 -12.90 -9.49
CA ALA A 291 23.20 -11.50 -9.82
C ALA A 291 24.67 -11.15 -9.56
N VAL A 292 25.24 -11.55 -8.41
CA VAL A 292 26.64 -11.28 -8.05
C VAL A 292 27.61 -11.99 -9.00
N SER A 293 27.29 -13.20 -9.45
CA SER A 293 28.08 -13.93 -10.44
C SER A 293 27.95 -13.38 -11.86
N SER A 294 26.94 -12.55 -12.15
CA SER A 294 26.68 -12.04 -13.49
C SER A 294 27.60 -10.86 -13.86
N PRO A 295 28.27 -10.87 -15.02
CA PRO A 295 29.11 -9.76 -15.51
C PRO A 295 28.35 -8.45 -15.74
N ARG A 296 27.01 -8.48 -15.69
CA ARG A 296 26.16 -7.30 -15.92
C ARG A 296 26.16 -6.29 -14.78
N PHE A 297 26.47 -6.73 -13.55
CA PHE A 297 26.48 -5.86 -12.38
C PHE A 297 27.88 -5.28 -12.16
N GLY A 298 27.93 -3.97 -11.90
CA GLY A 298 29.17 -3.28 -11.56
C GLY A 298 29.77 -3.78 -10.24
N ASN A 299 31.08 -3.60 -10.05
CA ASN A 299 31.75 -4.04 -8.81
C ASN A 299 31.12 -3.43 -7.55
N ASP A 300 30.67 -2.17 -7.62
CA ASP A 300 30.03 -1.50 -6.49
C ASP A 300 28.63 -2.05 -6.20
N GLU A 301 27.84 -2.37 -7.23
CA GLU A 301 26.54 -3.02 -7.08
C GLU A 301 26.68 -4.41 -6.46
N ARG A 302 27.67 -5.18 -6.90
CA ARG A 302 27.98 -6.50 -6.33
C ARG A 302 28.37 -6.41 -4.85
N LYS A 303 29.19 -5.42 -4.48
CA LYS A 303 29.55 -5.16 -3.08
C LYS A 303 28.32 -4.81 -2.25
N ASN A 304 27.44 -3.94 -2.75
CA ASN A 304 26.20 -3.56 -2.08
C ASN A 304 25.26 -4.76 -1.91
N LEU A 305 25.10 -5.60 -2.92
CA LEU A 305 24.29 -6.83 -2.87
C LEU A 305 24.85 -7.82 -1.85
N THR A 306 26.17 -8.02 -1.85
CA THR A 306 26.84 -8.94 -0.90
C THR A 306 26.69 -8.43 0.54
N ALA A 307 26.85 -7.12 0.75
CA ALA A 307 26.65 -6.50 2.06
C ALA A 307 25.19 -6.62 2.53
N ALA A 308 24.22 -6.37 1.66
CA ALA A 308 22.79 -6.51 1.97
C ALA A 308 22.43 -7.97 2.30
N ARG A 309 22.97 -8.94 1.54
CA ARG A 309 22.83 -10.36 1.82
C ARG A 309 23.45 -10.74 3.17
N SER A 310 24.66 -10.28 3.48
CA SER A 310 25.29 -10.55 4.78
C SER A 310 24.48 -9.98 5.95
N LYS A 311 23.85 -8.80 5.80
CA LYS A 311 22.92 -8.27 6.81
C LYS A 311 21.70 -9.16 7.00
N MET A 312 21.13 -9.69 5.92
CA MET A 312 20.02 -10.64 5.96
C MET A 312 20.44 -11.95 6.66
N GLU A 313 21.62 -12.50 6.35
CA GLU A 313 22.21 -13.66 7.04
C GLU A 313 22.31 -13.43 8.54
N GLN A 314 22.86 -12.28 8.94
CA GLN A 314 23.00 -11.93 10.36
C GLN A 314 21.64 -11.79 11.06
N ALA A 315 20.64 -11.21 10.38
CA ALA A 315 19.30 -11.08 10.94
C ALA A 315 18.64 -12.45 11.12
N MET A 316 18.80 -13.36 10.16
CA MET A 316 18.32 -14.74 10.27
C MET A 316 19.03 -15.50 11.40
N GLU A 317 20.35 -15.41 11.49
CA GLU A 317 21.13 -16.06 12.55
C GLU A 317 20.67 -15.58 13.94
N ARG A 318 20.51 -14.25 14.12
CA ARG A 318 19.95 -13.69 15.36
C ARG A 318 18.54 -14.21 15.63
N HIS A 319 17.68 -14.25 14.61
CA HIS A 319 16.32 -14.76 14.75
C HIS A 319 16.31 -16.24 15.18
N PHE A 320 17.15 -17.11 14.58
CA PHE A 320 17.29 -18.51 14.98
C PHE A 320 17.83 -18.66 16.40
N GLN A 321 18.80 -17.84 16.81
CA GLN A 321 19.31 -17.83 18.18
C GLN A 321 18.22 -17.46 19.18
N LEU A 322 17.41 -16.44 18.89
CA LEU A 322 16.28 -16.03 19.72
C LEU A 322 15.20 -17.11 19.81
N MET A 323 14.89 -17.79 18.69
CA MET A 323 13.97 -18.92 18.69
C MET A 323 14.47 -20.08 19.56
N LYS A 324 15.78 -20.39 19.50
CA LYS A 324 16.39 -21.41 20.35
C LYS A 324 16.27 -21.05 21.84
N VAL A 325 16.51 -19.79 22.22
CA VAL A 325 16.32 -19.31 23.60
C VAL A 325 14.87 -19.48 24.04
N SER A 326 13.91 -19.12 23.18
CA SER A 326 12.48 -19.29 23.49
C SER A 326 12.08 -20.75 23.66
N GLU A 327 12.54 -21.65 22.79
CA GLU A 327 12.29 -23.08 22.91
C GLU A 327 12.81 -23.63 24.24
N MET A 328 14.03 -23.25 24.62
CA MET A 328 14.61 -23.63 25.91
C MET A 328 13.76 -23.08 27.08
N GLY A 329 13.30 -21.83 26.99
CA GLY A 329 12.38 -21.25 27.99
C GLY A 329 11.05 -22.00 28.11
N LEU A 330 10.46 -22.41 26.99
CA LEU A 330 9.24 -23.22 26.94
C LEU A 330 9.44 -24.61 27.55
N LYS A 331 10.56 -25.27 27.24
CA LYS A 331 10.91 -26.57 27.83
C LYS A 331 11.06 -26.46 29.35
N SER A 332 11.75 -25.43 29.85
CA SER A 332 11.90 -25.15 31.28
C SER A 332 10.57 -24.86 31.97
N ALA A 333 9.71 -24.04 31.35
CA ALA A 333 8.38 -23.74 31.90
C ALA A 333 7.47 -24.96 31.97
N ARG A 334 7.55 -25.87 30.97
CA ARG A 334 6.82 -27.15 30.99
C ARG A 334 7.34 -28.10 32.05
N ALA A 335 8.65 -28.15 32.29
CA ALA A 335 9.23 -28.97 33.35
C ALA A 335 8.75 -28.52 34.74
N LEU A 336 8.70 -27.21 34.99
CA LEU A 336 8.21 -26.64 36.26
C LEU A 336 6.70 -26.81 36.47
N LYS A 337 5.91 -26.91 35.41
CA LYS A 337 4.46 -27.14 35.51
C LYS A 337 4.11 -28.59 35.92
N ASN A 338 5.03 -29.53 35.69
CA ASN A 338 4.84 -30.96 35.95
C ASN A 338 5.44 -31.43 37.29
N THR A 339 5.96 -30.50 38.10
CA THR A 339 6.42 -30.70 39.49
C THR A 339 5.44 -30.07 40.45
#